data_AF-A0A1H4F0L3-F1
#
_entry.id   AF-A0A1H4F0L3-F1
#
_cell.length_a   1.000
_cell.length_b   1.000
_cell.length_c   1.000
_cell.angle_alpha   90.00
_cell.angle_beta   90.00
_cell.angle_gamma   90.00
#
_symmetry.space_group_name_H-M   'P 1'
#
loop_
_entity.id
_entity.type
_entity.pdbx_description
1 polymer ?
#
loop_
_entity_poly.entity_id
_entity_poly.type
_entity_poly.pdbx_seq_one_letter_code
_entity_poly.pdbx_strand_id
1 'polypeptide(L)'
;MFTFVEYDSNINYRELDCTPGLFHEALKYVLRGESRFHIHNEGAADFDMCYDDNDRYTKADPACPDSDFYKSELFFPPYYFYDETDLEKINMYILDGFQEVFFEEANEYSLVLADLILKHTNLQVTFRDRKVTLFPWLKDKVVLCFIPEKEKSIYVQKSFYPVYNTPDRFCSLGLFHSMFILQWITDLPKKDLKYVELTIRKTEGIGSVLNTYLKAQEALEKMGIKIYIAPGSTRYTDKLLTTYFKIDEKPEDADETNTAFVKCFNCFALNNFTQRNTRCISLDVIKPALLNDMKEYADLLLGNKKTLGVLLRGTDFIIANFEDSFHPSDIDRCISLIAERMEKYNYDRIFVATEDDYYLSKMLKAFPHKVITVSQERHKVEDFKNLKYISDLEKETHSEEAYQASVEDTTVNYIYAMYMLSRCESFLANCMCNGVWIAEAFNEGKFIHKDIVSMMDDTQS
;
A
#
# COMPACT_ATOMS: atom_id res chain seq x y z
N MET A 1 -22.10 4.55 1.92
CA MET A 1 -22.06 5.09 3.28
C MET A 1 -23.22 6.03 3.53
N PHE A 2 -23.95 5.87 4.64
CA PHE A 2 -24.90 6.90 5.09
C PHE A 2 -24.26 7.98 5.95
N THR A 3 -24.67 9.22 5.69
CA THR A 3 -24.41 10.40 6.53
C THR A 3 -25.73 10.98 7.04
N PHE A 4 -25.67 11.73 8.15
CA PHE A 4 -26.88 12.26 8.81
C PHE A 4 -26.98 13.77 8.66
N VAL A 5 -28.13 14.23 8.18
CA VAL A 5 -28.46 15.64 7.96
C VAL A 5 -29.77 16.00 8.67
N GLU A 6 -30.05 17.31 8.77
CA GLU A 6 -31.31 17.78 9.34
C GLU A 6 -32.51 17.28 8.51
N TYR A 7 -33.62 16.99 9.21
CA TYR A 7 -34.86 16.52 8.60
C TYR A 7 -35.43 17.56 7.63
N ASP A 8 -35.67 17.16 6.38
CA ASP A 8 -36.26 18.04 5.35
C ASP A 8 -37.75 17.76 5.16
N SER A 9 -38.59 18.55 5.82
CA SER A 9 -40.05 18.40 5.74
C SER A 9 -40.67 18.78 4.39
N ASN A 10 -39.87 19.27 3.42
CA ASN A 10 -40.40 19.77 2.14
C ASN A 10 -40.45 18.70 1.05
N ILE A 11 -39.71 17.60 1.22
CA ILE A 11 -39.61 16.53 0.23
C ILE A 11 -40.04 15.24 0.91
N ASN A 12 -40.92 14.49 0.27
CA ASN A 12 -41.38 13.22 0.81
C ASN A 12 -40.38 12.11 0.44
N TYR A 13 -39.52 11.73 1.38
CA TYR A 13 -38.64 10.56 1.26
C TYR A 13 -39.25 9.34 1.95
N ARG A 14 -38.66 8.16 1.71
CA ARG A 14 -39.08 6.94 2.42
C ARG A 14 -38.80 7.10 3.91
N GLU A 15 -39.80 6.77 4.71
CA GLU A 15 -39.70 6.71 6.17
C GLU A 15 -39.17 5.35 6.65
N LEU A 16 -38.25 5.38 7.61
CA LEU A 16 -37.70 4.23 8.31
C LEU A 16 -37.61 4.53 9.81
N ASP A 17 -37.67 3.50 10.66
CA ASP A 17 -37.54 3.66 12.11
C ASP A 17 -36.07 3.58 12.55
N CYS A 18 -35.69 4.39 13.56
CA CYS A 18 -34.36 4.38 14.16
C CYS A 18 -34.15 3.12 15.03
N THR A 19 -33.87 1.98 14.39
CA THR A 19 -33.64 0.69 15.05
C THR A 19 -32.22 0.18 14.82
N PRO A 20 -31.73 -0.82 15.59
CA PRO A 20 -30.41 -1.42 15.35
C PRO A 20 -30.22 -1.98 13.92
N GLY A 21 -31.30 -2.30 13.20
CA GLY A 21 -31.25 -2.79 11.82
C GLY A 21 -31.36 -1.70 10.75
N LEU A 22 -31.39 -0.42 11.14
CA LEU A 22 -31.68 0.72 10.26
C LEU A 22 -30.84 0.74 8.98
N PHE A 23 -29.52 0.55 9.07
CA PHE A 23 -28.63 0.60 7.91
C PHE A 23 -28.92 -0.53 6.92
N HIS A 24 -29.09 -1.75 7.43
CA HIS A 24 -29.45 -2.92 6.62
C HIS A 24 -30.79 -2.75 5.91
N GLU A 25 -31.77 -2.11 6.56
CA GLU A 25 -33.05 -1.81 5.93
C GLU A 25 -32.90 -0.76 4.83
N ALA A 26 -32.18 0.33 5.10
CA ALA A 26 -31.95 1.39 4.13
C ALA A 26 -31.17 0.89 2.89
N LEU A 27 -30.14 0.05 3.07
CA LEU A 27 -29.33 -0.49 1.96
C LEU A 27 -30.16 -1.33 0.96
N LYS A 28 -31.22 -2.03 1.42
CA LYS A 28 -32.16 -2.75 0.53
C LYS A 28 -32.84 -1.83 -0.48
N TYR A 29 -33.05 -0.55 -0.13
CA TYR A 29 -33.67 0.46 -0.98
C TYR A 29 -32.64 1.24 -1.79
N VAL A 30 -31.40 1.37 -1.29
CA VAL A 30 -30.29 1.91 -2.09
C VAL A 30 -30.08 1.12 -3.36
N LEU A 31 -30.15 -0.22 -3.27
CA LEU A 31 -30.10 -1.10 -4.45
C LEU A 31 -31.25 -0.88 -5.45
N ARG A 32 -32.32 -0.20 -5.03
CA ARG A 32 -33.48 0.17 -5.87
C ARG A 32 -33.41 1.62 -6.36
N GLY A 33 -32.31 2.33 -6.09
CA GLY A 33 -32.04 3.69 -6.55
C GLY A 33 -32.40 4.80 -5.56
N GLU A 34 -32.82 4.46 -4.32
CA GLU A 34 -33.10 5.46 -3.30
C GLU A 34 -31.79 5.93 -2.63
N SER A 35 -31.66 7.22 -2.36
CA SER A 35 -30.43 7.78 -1.77
C SER A 35 -30.67 8.65 -0.55
N ARG A 36 -31.95 8.85 -0.16
CA ARG A 36 -32.31 9.65 1.01
C ARG A 36 -33.54 9.06 1.71
N PHE A 37 -33.52 9.08 3.04
CA PHE A 37 -34.53 8.47 3.89
C PHE A 37 -34.86 9.39 5.07
N HIS A 38 -36.14 9.50 5.42
CA HIS A 38 -36.61 10.10 6.66
C HIS A 38 -36.51 9.08 7.78
N ILE A 39 -35.84 9.44 8.86
CA ILE A 39 -35.67 8.56 10.02
C ILE A 39 -36.53 9.06 11.16
N HIS A 40 -37.51 8.24 11.54
CA HIS A 40 -38.30 8.48 12.72
C HIS A 40 -37.54 8.02 13.97
N ASN A 41 -37.35 8.93 14.92
CA ASN A 41 -36.51 8.69 16.08
C ASN A 41 -37.31 8.81 17.38
N GLU A 42 -37.83 7.68 17.87
CA GLU A 42 -38.66 7.67 19.06
C GLU A 42 -37.90 8.23 20.28
N GLY A 43 -38.41 9.35 20.82
CA GLY A 43 -37.82 10.01 21.99
C GLY A 43 -36.65 10.94 21.68
N ALA A 44 -36.37 11.23 20.41
CA ALA A 44 -35.40 12.24 19.96
C ALA A 44 -35.91 12.97 18.71
N ALA A 45 -35.08 13.83 18.12
CA ALA A 45 -35.45 14.52 16.89
C ALA A 45 -35.30 13.57 15.68
N ASP A 46 -36.30 13.61 14.80
CA ASP A 46 -36.21 13.00 13.47
C ASP A 46 -35.07 13.64 12.67
N PHE A 47 -34.49 12.86 11.76
CA PHE A 47 -33.37 13.28 10.92
C PHE A 47 -33.42 12.58 9.57
N ASP A 48 -32.61 13.05 8.63
CA ASP A 48 -32.47 12.40 7.33
C ASP A 48 -31.16 11.63 7.22
N MET A 49 -31.21 10.49 6.54
CA MET A 49 -30.04 9.73 6.11
C MET A 49 -29.81 9.92 4.61
N CYS A 50 -28.58 10.30 4.24
CA CYS A 50 -28.16 10.46 2.84
C CYS A 50 -27.08 9.44 2.50
N TYR A 51 -27.33 8.63 1.47
CA TYR A 51 -26.38 7.66 0.93
C TYR A 51 -25.41 8.35 -0.03
N ASP A 52 -24.12 8.12 0.19
CA ASP A 52 -23.06 8.39 -0.78
C ASP A 52 -22.32 7.09 -1.12
N ASP A 53 -21.88 6.96 -2.37
CA ASP A 53 -21.03 5.85 -2.78
C ASP A 53 -19.65 5.98 -2.12
N ASN A 54 -19.11 4.87 -1.64
CA ASN A 54 -17.88 4.88 -0.82
C ASN A 54 -16.67 5.41 -1.59
N ASP A 55 -16.53 5.02 -2.86
CA ASP A 55 -15.42 5.44 -3.71
C ASP A 55 -15.58 6.91 -4.11
N ARG A 56 -16.80 7.31 -4.51
CA ARG A 56 -17.11 8.71 -4.83
C ARG A 56 -16.87 9.63 -3.63
N TYR A 57 -17.37 9.26 -2.46
CA TYR A 57 -17.19 10.01 -1.21
C TYR A 57 -15.70 10.21 -0.92
N THR A 58 -14.92 9.13 -1.04
CA THR A 58 -13.47 9.15 -0.76
C THR A 58 -12.72 10.03 -1.74
N LYS A 59 -12.98 9.90 -3.04
CA LYS A 59 -12.31 10.68 -4.09
C LYS A 59 -12.70 12.15 -4.11
N ALA A 60 -13.82 12.50 -3.47
CA ALA A 60 -14.24 13.89 -3.29
C ALA A 60 -13.54 14.58 -2.09
N ASP A 61 -12.88 13.83 -1.22
CA ASP A 61 -12.16 14.39 -0.08
C ASP A 61 -10.89 15.14 -0.54
N PRO A 62 -10.68 16.40 -0.13
CA PRO A 62 -9.47 17.16 -0.49
C PRO A 62 -8.15 16.52 -0.05
N ALA A 63 -8.18 15.63 0.96
CA ALA A 63 -7.00 14.87 1.41
C ALA A 63 -6.75 13.61 0.56
N CYS A 64 -7.67 13.20 -0.32
CA CYS A 64 -7.44 12.11 -1.25
C CYS A 64 -6.40 12.54 -2.30
N PRO A 65 -5.32 11.76 -2.52
CA PRO A 65 -4.28 12.15 -3.47
C PRO A 65 -4.81 12.27 -4.90
N ASP A 66 -4.45 13.37 -5.55
CA ASP A 66 -4.86 13.67 -6.93
C ASP A 66 -3.93 12.99 -7.95
N SER A 67 -3.97 11.67 -8.04
CA SER A 67 -3.15 10.91 -9.01
C SER A 67 -3.96 9.88 -9.82
N ASP A 68 -3.51 9.63 -11.05
CA ASP A 68 -4.13 8.64 -11.96
C ASP A 68 -4.20 7.24 -11.33
N PHE A 69 -3.25 6.91 -10.45
CA PHE A 69 -3.20 5.67 -9.69
C PHE A 69 -4.41 5.49 -8.76
N TYR A 70 -4.83 6.55 -8.06
CA TYR A 70 -6.00 6.50 -7.17
C TYR A 70 -7.31 6.66 -7.92
N LYS A 71 -7.31 7.36 -9.07
CA LYS A 71 -8.53 7.60 -9.86
C LYS A 71 -8.98 6.40 -10.66
N SER A 72 -8.05 5.59 -11.17
CA SER A 72 -8.31 4.53 -12.16
C SER A 72 -9.02 3.29 -11.62
N GLU A 73 -8.99 3.03 -10.32
CA GLU A 73 -9.66 1.90 -9.68
C GLU A 73 -10.48 2.34 -8.46
N LEU A 74 -11.36 1.45 -7.98
CA LEU A 74 -12.04 1.66 -6.71
C LEU A 74 -11.03 1.65 -5.56
N PHE A 75 -11.15 2.61 -4.66
CA PHE A 75 -10.35 2.66 -3.44
C PHE A 75 -11.06 1.95 -2.28
N PHE A 76 -12.37 2.21 -2.13
CA PHE A 76 -13.23 1.46 -1.23
C PHE A 76 -14.43 0.91 -1.99
N PRO A 77 -14.76 -0.38 -1.83
CA PRO A 77 -15.91 -0.95 -2.49
C PRO A 77 -17.21 -0.45 -1.84
N PRO A 78 -18.34 -0.49 -2.56
CA PRO A 78 -19.63 -0.29 -1.93
C PRO A 78 -19.95 -1.50 -1.03
N TYR A 79 -20.46 -1.22 0.16
CA TYR A 79 -20.95 -2.23 1.10
C TYR A 79 -22.46 -2.19 1.15
N TYR A 80 -23.11 -2.80 0.15
CA TYR A 80 -24.57 -2.95 0.11
C TYR A 80 -25.08 -4.05 1.06
N PHE A 81 -24.18 -4.92 1.48
CA PHE A 81 -24.42 -6.04 2.39
C PHE A 81 -23.16 -6.22 3.24
N TYR A 82 -23.36 -6.40 4.54
CA TYR A 82 -22.35 -6.84 5.50
C TYR A 82 -23.09 -7.52 6.66
N ASP A 83 -22.38 -8.33 7.44
CA ASP A 83 -22.94 -9.07 8.56
C ASP A 83 -22.05 -8.91 9.79
N GLU A 84 -22.46 -8.08 10.74
CA GLU A 84 -21.74 -7.83 11.98
C GLU A 84 -21.70 -9.06 12.91
N THR A 85 -22.50 -10.07 12.63
CA THR A 85 -22.60 -11.29 13.43
C THR A 85 -21.65 -12.40 12.95
N ASP A 86 -21.14 -12.31 11.71
CA ASP A 86 -20.16 -13.24 11.16
C ASP A 86 -18.74 -12.87 11.60
N LEU A 87 -18.47 -13.10 12.90
CA LEU A 87 -17.19 -12.81 13.54
C LEU A 87 -16.02 -13.61 12.95
N GLU A 88 -16.28 -14.74 12.29
CA GLU A 88 -15.23 -15.54 11.62
C GLU A 88 -14.66 -14.81 10.39
N LYS A 89 -15.45 -13.92 9.78
CA LYS A 89 -15.03 -13.08 8.65
C LYS A 89 -14.78 -11.62 9.04
N ILE A 90 -14.75 -11.30 10.33
CA ILE A 90 -14.40 -9.95 10.82
C ILE A 90 -12.99 -9.96 11.42
N ASN A 91 -12.12 -9.10 10.91
CA ASN A 91 -10.75 -8.95 11.39
C ASN A 91 -10.69 -8.12 12.69
N MET A 92 -11.01 -8.74 13.82
CA MET A 92 -10.93 -8.09 15.14
C MET A 92 -9.49 -7.83 15.61
N TYR A 93 -8.49 -8.54 15.06
CA TYR A 93 -7.08 -8.38 15.44
C TYR A 93 -6.52 -6.99 15.16
N ILE A 94 -7.21 -6.16 14.37
CA ILE A 94 -6.83 -4.75 14.16
C ILE A 94 -6.95 -3.88 15.40
N LEU A 95 -7.71 -4.36 16.38
CA LEU A 95 -7.96 -3.69 17.64
C LEU A 95 -6.97 -4.10 18.73
N ASP A 96 -6.12 -5.10 18.48
CA ASP A 96 -5.19 -5.65 19.46
C ASP A 96 -4.16 -4.61 19.91
N GLY A 97 -3.94 -4.53 21.23
CA GLY A 97 -2.96 -3.64 21.84
C GLY A 97 -3.45 -2.21 22.10
N PHE A 98 -4.66 -1.88 21.66
CA PHE A 98 -5.31 -0.59 21.93
C PHE A 98 -6.18 -0.64 23.19
N GLN A 99 -6.59 0.53 23.67
CA GLN A 99 -7.47 0.71 24.83
C GLN A 99 -8.74 1.49 24.48
N GLU A 100 -8.71 2.23 23.38
CA GLU A 100 -9.79 3.10 22.93
C GLU A 100 -9.87 3.11 21.41
N VAL A 101 -11.09 3.28 20.89
CA VAL A 101 -11.33 3.72 19.51
C VAL A 101 -12.10 5.04 19.56
N PHE A 102 -11.47 6.09 19.04
CA PHE A 102 -12.01 7.44 18.99
C PHE A 102 -12.50 7.76 17.58
N PHE A 103 -13.75 8.23 17.46
CA PHE A 103 -14.38 8.61 16.20
C PHE A 103 -14.63 10.11 16.12
N GLU A 104 -14.14 10.77 15.06
CA GLU A 104 -14.40 12.20 14.83
C GLU A 104 -15.83 12.50 14.36
N GLU A 105 -16.44 11.57 13.61
CA GLU A 105 -17.73 11.74 12.96
C GLU A 105 -18.64 10.54 13.23
N ALA A 106 -19.94 10.80 13.40
CA ALA A 106 -20.96 9.76 13.38
C ALA A 106 -21.52 9.63 11.95
N ASN A 107 -21.26 8.48 11.34
CA ASN A 107 -21.80 7.98 10.08
C ASN A 107 -22.12 6.48 10.22
N GLU A 108 -22.72 5.87 9.20
CA GLU A 108 -23.03 4.43 9.17
C GLU A 108 -21.90 3.57 9.74
N TYR A 109 -20.71 3.66 9.14
CA TYR A 109 -19.61 2.78 9.47
C TYR A 109 -19.05 3.01 10.87
N SER A 110 -18.92 4.26 11.31
CA SER A 110 -18.48 4.54 12.69
C SER A 110 -19.45 3.97 13.74
N LEU A 111 -20.77 3.98 13.48
CA LEU A 111 -21.77 3.48 14.41
C LEU A 111 -21.82 1.95 14.42
N VAL A 112 -21.72 1.33 13.25
CA VAL A 112 -21.61 -0.14 13.12
C VAL A 112 -20.36 -0.64 13.85
N LEU A 113 -19.21 0.00 13.61
CA LEU A 113 -17.95 -0.33 14.29
C LEU A 113 -18.06 -0.13 15.80
N ALA A 114 -18.63 1.00 16.25
CA ALA A 114 -18.80 1.27 17.68
C ALA A 114 -19.61 0.17 18.38
N ASP A 115 -20.74 -0.24 17.81
CA ASP A 115 -21.59 -1.28 18.40
C ASP A 115 -20.87 -2.64 18.42
N LEU A 116 -20.20 -3.00 17.33
CA LEU A 116 -19.40 -4.23 17.23
C LEU A 116 -18.28 -4.26 18.28
N ILE A 117 -17.51 -3.17 18.41
CA ILE A 117 -16.40 -3.05 19.36
C ILE A 117 -16.91 -3.18 20.80
N LEU A 118 -18.00 -2.49 21.14
CA LEU A 118 -18.60 -2.54 22.49
C LEU A 118 -19.15 -3.93 22.84
N LYS A 119 -19.64 -4.68 21.85
CA LYS A 119 -20.18 -6.04 22.06
C LYS A 119 -19.10 -7.09 22.24
N HIS A 120 -17.95 -6.93 21.59
CA HIS A 120 -16.96 -8.02 21.43
C HIS A 120 -15.58 -7.70 22.01
N THR A 121 -15.39 -6.52 22.59
CA THR A 121 -14.12 -6.12 23.21
C THR A 121 -14.35 -5.37 24.51
N ASN A 122 -13.26 -5.08 25.24
CA ASN A 122 -13.27 -4.19 26.41
C ASN A 122 -12.78 -2.78 26.07
N LEU A 123 -12.68 -2.42 24.78
CA LEU A 123 -12.20 -1.11 24.37
C LEU A 123 -13.23 -0.04 24.73
N GLN A 124 -12.72 1.11 25.16
CA GLN A 124 -13.55 2.30 25.27
C GLN A 124 -13.87 2.81 23.85
N VAL A 125 -15.14 3.17 23.61
CA VAL A 125 -15.53 3.81 22.36
C VAL A 125 -15.94 5.25 22.63
N THR A 126 -15.29 6.17 21.94
CA THR A 126 -15.48 7.60 22.14
C THR A 126 -15.79 8.33 20.84
N PHE A 127 -16.59 9.39 20.94
CA PHE A 127 -17.05 10.18 19.80
C PHE A 127 -16.87 11.67 20.06
N ARG A 128 -16.41 12.39 19.03
CA ARG A 128 -16.47 13.86 18.98
C ARG A 128 -17.82 14.37 18.51
N ASP A 129 -18.41 13.70 17.52
CA ASP A 129 -19.67 14.11 16.93
C ASP A 129 -20.86 13.71 17.83
N ARG A 130 -21.64 14.71 18.23
CA ARG A 130 -22.82 14.52 19.08
C ARG A 130 -23.94 13.76 18.38
N LYS A 131 -23.94 13.65 17.05
CA LYS A 131 -24.96 12.88 16.32
C LYS A 131 -25.06 11.42 16.74
N VAL A 132 -24.02 10.84 17.38
CA VAL A 132 -24.12 9.51 18.00
C VAL A 132 -25.27 9.41 19.03
N THR A 133 -25.68 10.53 19.65
CA THR A 133 -26.80 10.54 20.61
C THR A 133 -28.17 10.35 19.95
N LEU A 134 -28.24 10.44 18.62
CA LEU A 134 -29.46 10.14 17.87
C LEU A 134 -29.78 8.64 17.87
N PHE A 135 -28.84 7.77 18.24
CA PHE A 135 -28.99 6.32 18.11
C PHE A 135 -29.18 5.65 19.48
N PRO A 136 -30.41 5.23 19.84
CA PRO A 136 -30.73 4.75 21.19
C PRO A 136 -29.91 3.55 21.66
N TRP A 137 -29.45 2.69 20.74
CA TRP A 137 -28.67 1.49 21.08
C TRP A 137 -27.20 1.78 21.41
N LEU A 138 -26.72 2.99 21.14
CA LEU A 138 -25.33 3.43 21.36
C LEU A 138 -25.18 4.58 22.34
N LYS A 139 -26.13 5.53 22.37
CA LYS A 139 -25.98 6.82 23.06
C LYS A 139 -25.51 6.75 24.52
N ASP A 140 -25.92 5.70 25.25
CA ASP A 140 -25.60 5.53 26.67
C ASP A 140 -24.38 4.61 26.91
N LYS A 141 -23.77 4.09 25.85
CA LYS A 141 -22.62 3.16 25.90
C LYS A 141 -21.30 3.79 25.44
N VAL A 142 -21.36 4.93 24.77
CA VAL A 142 -20.19 5.66 24.27
C VAL A 142 -19.90 6.88 25.14
N VAL A 143 -18.67 7.39 25.06
CA VAL A 143 -18.30 8.64 25.73
C VAL A 143 -18.15 9.76 24.69
N LEU A 144 -18.71 10.94 24.99
CA LEU A 144 -18.51 12.14 24.17
C LEU A 144 -17.26 12.90 24.64
N CYS A 145 -16.27 13.05 23.78
CA CYS A 145 -15.04 13.80 24.07
C CYS A 145 -14.50 14.48 22.80
N PHE A 146 -13.68 15.54 22.97
CA PHE A 146 -13.13 16.28 21.82
C PHE A 146 -11.82 15.69 21.27
N ILE A 147 -11.13 14.90 22.08
CA ILE A 147 -9.84 14.27 21.80
C ILE A 147 -9.83 12.86 22.41
N PRO A 148 -8.96 11.96 21.95
CA PRO A 148 -8.78 10.64 22.57
C PRO A 148 -8.45 10.76 24.06
N GLU A 149 -9.02 9.89 24.88
CA GLU A 149 -8.80 9.87 26.34
C GLU A 149 -7.62 8.98 26.75
N LYS A 150 -7.23 8.04 25.89
CA LYS A 150 -6.13 7.10 26.15
C LYS A 150 -4.91 7.43 25.29
N GLU A 151 -3.75 6.97 25.74
CA GLU A 151 -2.51 7.07 24.99
C GLU A 151 -2.47 6.04 23.84
N LYS A 152 -3.08 4.86 24.06
CA LYS A 152 -3.17 3.78 23.07
C LYS A 152 -4.54 3.77 22.43
N SER A 153 -4.77 4.70 21.52
CA SER A 153 -6.08 4.88 20.88
C SER A 153 -5.97 4.70 19.38
N ILE A 154 -6.96 4.03 18.80
CA ILE A 154 -7.20 4.13 17.37
C ILE A 154 -7.94 5.45 17.11
N TYR A 155 -7.33 6.30 16.29
CA TYR A 155 -7.89 7.58 15.86
C TYR A 155 -8.59 7.45 14.51
N VAL A 156 -9.92 7.51 14.52
CA VAL A 156 -10.76 7.44 13.32
C VAL A 156 -11.22 8.84 12.95
N GLN A 157 -10.52 9.44 12.00
CA GLN A 157 -10.74 10.80 11.53
C GLN A 157 -11.82 10.88 10.44
N LYS A 158 -12.41 12.06 10.27
CA LYS A 158 -13.42 12.31 9.23
C LYS A 158 -12.81 12.28 7.84
N SER A 159 -11.72 13.01 7.66
CA SER A 159 -11.08 13.17 6.35
C SER A 159 -10.39 11.88 5.90
N PHE A 160 -10.26 11.72 4.59
CA PHE A 160 -9.48 10.63 4.02
C PHE A 160 -8.08 10.57 4.66
N TYR A 161 -7.65 9.34 4.97
CA TYR A 161 -6.31 9.08 5.48
C TYR A 161 -5.68 7.97 4.65
N PRO A 162 -4.61 8.25 3.89
CA PRO A 162 -3.91 7.22 3.15
C PRO A 162 -3.20 6.29 4.13
N VAL A 163 -3.52 5.00 4.04
CA VAL A 163 -3.07 3.97 4.96
C VAL A 163 -1.66 3.52 4.60
N TYR A 164 -0.64 4.32 4.91
CA TYR A 164 0.74 3.95 4.59
C TYR A 164 1.68 3.89 5.79
N ASN A 165 1.49 4.70 6.85
CA ASN A 165 2.56 4.91 7.82
C ASN A 165 2.15 4.91 9.31
N THR A 166 0.85 4.81 9.66
CA THR A 166 0.43 4.80 11.07
C THR A 166 -0.58 3.67 11.33
N PRO A 167 -0.27 2.74 12.25
CA PRO A 167 -1.13 1.59 12.52
C PRO A 167 -2.40 1.95 13.33
N ASP A 168 -2.44 3.15 13.88
CA ASP A 168 -3.44 3.65 14.82
C ASP A 168 -4.34 4.74 14.22
N ARG A 169 -4.19 5.09 12.94
CA ARG A 169 -4.99 6.15 12.31
C ARG A 169 -5.74 5.68 11.07
N PHE A 170 -7.01 6.06 11.00
CA PHE A 170 -7.96 5.60 9.99
C PHE A 170 -8.93 6.72 9.63
N CYS A 171 -9.56 6.64 8.46
CA CYS A 171 -10.91 7.19 8.28
C CYS A 171 -11.96 6.10 8.58
N SER A 172 -13.23 6.46 8.81
CA SER A 172 -14.28 5.47 9.15
C SER A 172 -14.40 4.37 8.10
N LEU A 173 -14.35 4.73 6.81
CA LEU A 173 -14.32 3.81 5.68
C LEU A 173 -13.11 2.87 5.72
N GLY A 174 -11.92 3.41 6.00
CA GLY A 174 -10.68 2.63 6.04
C GLY A 174 -10.67 1.59 7.16
N LEU A 175 -11.16 1.95 8.37
CA LEU A 175 -11.26 1.00 9.47
C LEU A 175 -12.33 -0.06 9.17
N PHE A 176 -13.51 0.37 8.69
CA PHE A 176 -14.59 -0.56 8.32
C PHE A 176 -14.14 -1.55 7.27
N HIS A 177 -13.57 -1.07 6.16
CA HIS A 177 -13.08 -1.93 5.09
C HIS A 177 -12.02 -2.92 5.59
N SER A 178 -11.10 -2.47 6.46
CA SER A 178 -10.05 -3.33 7.02
C SER A 178 -10.59 -4.41 7.98
N MET A 179 -11.73 -4.16 8.64
CA MET A 179 -12.39 -5.14 9.50
C MET A 179 -13.28 -6.11 8.70
N PHE A 180 -13.98 -5.62 7.68
CA PHE A 180 -14.96 -6.37 6.87
C PHE A 180 -14.40 -6.87 5.53
N ILE A 181 -13.07 -6.89 5.36
CA ILE A 181 -12.45 -7.23 4.07
C ILE A 181 -12.79 -8.66 3.61
N LEU A 182 -12.85 -9.64 4.52
CA LEU A 182 -13.18 -11.02 4.14
C LEU A 182 -14.61 -11.16 3.63
N GLN A 183 -15.56 -10.44 4.22
CA GLN A 183 -16.94 -10.42 3.74
C GLN A 183 -17.04 -9.74 2.37
N TRP A 184 -16.18 -8.77 2.08
CA TRP A 184 -16.15 -8.13 0.77
C TRP A 184 -15.58 -9.06 -0.33
N ILE A 185 -14.50 -9.79 -0.05
CA ILE A 185 -13.85 -10.61 -1.08
C ILE A 185 -14.57 -11.93 -1.36
N THR A 186 -15.45 -12.40 -0.46
CA THR A 186 -16.14 -13.67 -0.65
C THR A 186 -17.40 -13.88 0.19
N ASP A 187 -18.39 -14.51 -0.45
CA ASP A 187 -19.58 -15.06 0.21
C ASP A 187 -19.34 -16.44 0.84
N LEU A 188 -18.19 -17.07 0.57
CA LEU A 188 -17.87 -18.39 1.13
C LEU A 188 -17.86 -18.34 2.67
N PRO A 189 -18.34 -19.40 3.34
CA PRO A 189 -18.11 -19.58 4.77
C PRO A 189 -16.60 -19.63 5.07
N LYS A 190 -16.16 -19.06 6.19
CA LYS A 190 -14.73 -18.99 6.54
C LYS A 190 -14.05 -20.37 6.59
N LYS A 191 -14.79 -21.40 7.03
CA LYS A 191 -14.33 -22.80 7.09
C LYS A 191 -14.00 -23.41 5.71
N ASP A 192 -14.64 -22.92 4.65
CA ASP A 192 -14.47 -23.42 3.29
C ASP A 192 -13.42 -22.59 2.52
N LEU A 193 -13.20 -21.34 2.94
CA LEU A 193 -12.20 -20.42 2.39
C LEU A 193 -10.76 -20.85 2.76
N LYS A 194 -10.09 -21.51 1.81
CA LYS A 194 -8.68 -21.93 1.91
C LYS A 194 -7.73 -20.94 1.26
N TYR A 195 -8.15 -20.32 0.15
CA TYR A 195 -7.28 -19.55 -0.72
C TYR A 195 -7.83 -18.16 -1.04
N VAL A 196 -6.92 -17.23 -1.29
CA VAL A 196 -7.17 -15.95 -1.96
C VAL A 196 -6.33 -15.91 -3.22
N GLU A 197 -6.99 -15.70 -4.36
CA GLU A 197 -6.32 -15.38 -5.62
C GLU A 197 -6.27 -13.86 -5.77
N LEU A 198 -5.07 -13.27 -5.78
CA LEU A 198 -4.89 -11.83 -5.87
C LEU A 198 -4.46 -11.40 -7.27
N THR A 199 -5.27 -10.57 -7.92
CA THR A 199 -4.89 -9.87 -9.16
C THR A 199 -4.02 -8.66 -8.83
N ILE A 200 -2.81 -8.63 -9.39
CA ILE A 200 -1.91 -7.46 -9.29
C ILE A 200 -1.74 -6.85 -10.69
N ARG A 201 -1.83 -5.52 -10.80
CA ARG A 201 -1.77 -4.83 -12.10
C ARG A 201 -0.45 -5.04 -12.81
N LYS A 202 -0.48 -5.03 -14.15
CA LYS A 202 0.72 -5.05 -15.00
C LYS A 202 1.59 -3.81 -14.90
N THR A 203 1.06 -2.71 -14.36
CA THR A 203 1.82 -1.48 -14.12
C THR A 203 2.68 -1.55 -12.86
N GLU A 204 2.44 -2.52 -11.96
CA GLU A 204 3.25 -2.66 -10.75
C GLU A 204 4.65 -3.17 -11.08
N GLY A 205 5.67 -2.51 -10.53
CA GLY A 205 7.04 -3.01 -10.56
C GLY A 205 7.25 -4.18 -9.59
N ILE A 206 8.32 -4.95 -9.79
CA ILE A 206 8.60 -6.19 -9.03
C ILE A 206 8.62 -5.95 -7.51
N GLY A 207 9.14 -4.80 -7.08
CA GLY A 207 9.12 -4.41 -5.66
C GLY A 207 7.71 -4.26 -5.10
N SER A 208 6.79 -3.68 -5.87
CA SER A 208 5.38 -3.57 -5.44
C SER A 208 4.68 -4.93 -5.44
N VAL A 209 4.95 -5.77 -6.45
CA VAL A 209 4.40 -7.14 -6.55
C VAL A 209 4.80 -7.98 -5.35
N LEU A 210 6.11 -8.08 -5.07
CA LEU A 210 6.62 -8.90 -3.97
C LEU A 210 6.17 -8.36 -2.60
N ASN A 211 6.24 -7.04 -2.39
CA ASN A 211 5.84 -6.44 -1.13
C ASN A 211 4.34 -6.66 -0.85
N THR A 212 3.48 -6.47 -1.86
CA THR A 212 2.05 -6.70 -1.72
C THR A 212 1.75 -8.17 -1.43
N TYR A 213 2.37 -9.09 -2.17
CA TYR A 213 2.21 -10.53 -1.94
C TYR A 213 2.62 -10.94 -0.52
N LEU A 214 3.78 -10.50 -0.05
CA LEU A 214 4.30 -10.86 1.28
C LEU A 214 3.45 -10.30 2.42
N LYS A 215 3.02 -9.03 2.32
CA LYS A 215 2.13 -8.41 3.32
C LYS A 215 0.76 -9.08 3.35
N ALA A 216 0.20 -9.39 2.18
CA ALA A 216 -1.08 -10.08 2.09
C ALA A 216 -0.98 -11.52 2.61
N GLN A 217 0.14 -12.21 2.34
CA GLN A 217 0.41 -13.54 2.90
C GLN A 217 0.43 -13.50 4.43
N GLU A 218 1.17 -12.54 5.03
CA GLU A 218 1.21 -12.37 6.49
C GLU A 218 -0.18 -12.04 7.07
N ALA A 219 -0.95 -11.18 6.40
CA ALA A 219 -2.29 -10.79 6.83
C ALA A 219 -3.26 -11.99 6.86
N LEU A 220 -3.25 -12.79 5.79
CA LEU A 220 -4.16 -13.93 5.60
C LEU A 220 -3.74 -15.17 6.40
N GLU A 221 -2.45 -15.36 6.65
CA GLU A 221 -1.92 -16.47 7.45
C GLU A 221 -2.49 -16.47 8.88
N LYS A 222 -2.70 -15.30 9.48
CA LYS A 222 -3.38 -15.14 10.79
C LYS A 222 -4.81 -15.67 10.79
N MET A 223 -5.43 -15.80 9.61
CA MET A 223 -6.78 -16.33 9.42
C MET A 223 -6.76 -17.75 8.83
N GLY A 224 -5.58 -18.38 8.72
CA GLY A 224 -5.40 -19.71 8.14
C GLY A 224 -5.72 -19.78 6.63
N ILE A 225 -5.64 -18.64 5.93
CA ILE A 225 -5.91 -18.55 4.49
C ILE A 225 -4.58 -18.39 3.76
N LYS A 226 -4.39 -19.15 2.68
CA LYS A 226 -3.22 -19.02 1.81
C LYS A 226 -3.51 -18.05 0.67
N ILE A 227 -2.48 -17.45 0.10
CA ILE A 227 -2.58 -16.54 -1.04
C ILE A 227 -1.71 -17.01 -2.19
N TYR A 228 -2.18 -16.80 -3.41
CA TYR A 228 -1.36 -16.88 -4.62
C TYR A 228 -1.72 -15.74 -5.58
N ILE A 229 -0.80 -15.39 -6.46
CA ILE A 229 -1.03 -14.35 -7.47
C ILE A 229 -1.83 -14.94 -8.62
N ALA A 230 -2.86 -14.24 -9.08
CA ALA A 230 -3.65 -14.64 -10.23
C ALA A 230 -2.76 -14.86 -11.46
N PRO A 231 -2.76 -16.06 -12.08
CA PRO A 231 -1.89 -16.37 -13.22
C PRO A 231 -1.98 -15.33 -14.35
N GLY A 232 -0.83 -14.83 -14.79
CA GLY A 232 -0.75 -13.84 -15.88
C GLY A 232 -1.31 -12.45 -15.56
N SER A 233 -1.64 -12.15 -14.29
CA SER A 233 -2.15 -10.83 -13.90
C SER A 233 -1.07 -9.74 -13.93
N THR A 234 0.17 -10.09 -13.61
CA THR A 234 1.31 -9.16 -13.57
C THR A 234 1.97 -9.00 -14.94
N ARG A 235 2.91 -8.06 -15.07
CA ARG A 235 3.77 -7.95 -16.27
C ARG A 235 4.88 -9.01 -16.31
N TYR A 236 5.15 -9.65 -15.17
CA TYR A 236 6.14 -10.71 -15.03
C TYR A 236 5.45 -12.06 -15.28
N THR A 237 6.10 -12.94 -16.04
CA THR A 237 5.55 -14.27 -16.27
C THR A 237 5.53 -15.06 -14.95
N ASP A 238 4.54 -15.94 -14.80
CA ASP A 238 4.45 -16.80 -13.62
C ASP A 238 5.73 -17.63 -13.44
N LYS A 239 6.31 -18.09 -14.57
CA LYS A 239 7.60 -18.80 -14.60
C LYS A 239 8.74 -17.95 -14.04
N LEU A 240 8.86 -16.68 -14.42
CA LEU A 240 9.89 -15.78 -13.87
C LEU A 240 9.70 -15.66 -12.36
N LEU A 241 8.48 -15.35 -11.91
CA LEU A 241 8.18 -15.16 -10.49
C LEU A 241 8.55 -16.40 -9.67
N THR A 242 8.16 -17.58 -10.13
CA THR A 242 8.43 -18.84 -9.43
C THR A 242 9.86 -19.34 -9.65
N THR A 243 10.58 -18.91 -10.68
CA THR A 243 12.00 -19.28 -10.86
C THR A 243 12.91 -18.58 -9.86
N TYR A 244 12.66 -17.30 -9.58
CA TYR A 244 13.57 -16.46 -8.78
C TYR A 244 13.07 -16.17 -7.36
N PHE A 245 11.76 -16.21 -7.12
CA PHE A 245 11.17 -15.85 -5.84
C PHE A 245 10.36 -16.98 -5.22
N LYS A 246 10.23 -16.96 -3.90
CA LYS A 246 9.40 -17.88 -3.13
C LYS A 246 7.94 -17.41 -3.12
N ILE A 247 7.34 -17.38 -4.31
CA ILE A 247 5.91 -17.16 -4.52
C ILE A 247 5.26 -18.51 -4.75
N ASP A 248 4.09 -18.72 -4.14
CA ASP A 248 3.29 -19.93 -4.32
C ASP A 248 2.60 -19.91 -5.69
N GLU A 249 2.69 -21.04 -6.39
CA GLU A 249 1.90 -21.28 -7.61
C GLU A 249 0.42 -21.49 -7.26
N LYS A 250 -0.45 -21.36 -8.26
CA LYS A 250 -1.86 -21.70 -8.10
C LYS A 250 -1.99 -23.16 -7.62
N PRO A 251 -2.61 -23.41 -6.44
CA PRO A 251 -2.86 -24.77 -5.96
C PRO A 251 -3.79 -25.55 -6.91
N GLU A 252 -3.54 -26.85 -7.08
CA GLU A 252 -4.36 -27.71 -7.94
C GLU A 252 -5.82 -27.82 -7.47
N ASP A 253 -6.06 -27.74 -6.16
CA ASP A 253 -7.39 -27.80 -5.55
C ASP A 253 -8.06 -26.41 -5.42
N ALA A 254 -7.46 -25.34 -5.92
CA ALA A 254 -8.04 -23.99 -5.85
C ALA A 254 -9.16 -23.82 -6.89
N ASP A 255 -10.39 -23.66 -6.41
CA ASP A 255 -11.59 -23.46 -7.21
C ASP A 255 -12.60 -22.49 -6.54
N GLU A 256 -13.73 -22.27 -7.20
CA GLU A 256 -14.82 -21.40 -6.74
C GLU A 256 -15.48 -21.80 -5.41
N THR A 257 -15.24 -23.02 -4.93
CA THR A 257 -15.81 -23.52 -3.68
C THR A 257 -14.92 -23.22 -2.47
N ASN A 258 -13.65 -22.87 -2.68
CA ASN A 258 -12.68 -22.66 -1.61
C ASN A 258 -11.74 -21.46 -1.80
N THR A 259 -11.91 -20.69 -2.88
CA THR A 259 -11.05 -19.56 -3.25
C THR A 259 -11.84 -18.27 -3.39
N ALA A 260 -11.37 -17.21 -2.74
CA ALA A 260 -11.81 -15.84 -2.99
C ALA A 260 -11.00 -15.19 -4.12
N PHE A 261 -11.67 -14.62 -5.12
CA PHE A 261 -11.03 -14.01 -6.29
C PHE A 261 -11.02 -12.49 -6.18
N VAL A 262 -9.86 -11.92 -5.86
CA VAL A 262 -9.68 -10.48 -5.65
C VAL A 262 -9.19 -9.83 -6.95
N LYS A 263 -10.08 -9.10 -7.62
CA LYS A 263 -9.79 -8.40 -8.88
C LYS A 263 -9.47 -6.93 -8.71
N CYS A 264 -9.95 -6.30 -7.63
CA CYS A 264 -9.68 -4.90 -7.36
C CYS A 264 -8.45 -4.78 -6.47
N PHE A 265 -7.31 -4.46 -7.09
CA PHE A 265 -6.02 -4.37 -6.41
C PHE A 265 -6.04 -3.29 -5.34
N ASN A 266 -6.51 -2.08 -5.67
CA ASN A 266 -6.51 -0.96 -4.73
C ASN A 266 -7.28 -1.27 -3.44
N CYS A 267 -8.52 -1.76 -3.55
CA CYS A 267 -9.32 -2.14 -2.38
C CYS A 267 -8.59 -3.13 -1.48
N PHE A 268 -7.95 -4.17 -2.03
CA PHE A 268 -7.31 -5.20 -1.20
C PHE A 268 -5.91 -4.84 -0.70
N ALA A 269 -5.11 -4.20 -1.54
CA ALA A 269 -3.71 -3.92 -1.25
C ALA A 269 -3.55 -2.64 -0.42
N LEU A 270 -4.37 -1.61 -0.62
CA LEU A 270 -4.16 -0.26 -0.05
C LEU A 270 -5.01 0.01 1.21
N ASN A 271 -5.23 -1.02 2.02
CA ASN A 271 -5.95 -0.92 3.29
C ASN A 271 -5.07 -1.37 4.47
N ASN A 272 -5.55 -1.16 5.69
CA ASN A 272 -4.80 -1.46 6.90
C ASN A 272 -4.78 -2.96 7.24
N PHE A 273 -5.69 -3.77 6.70
CA PHE A 273 -5.59 -5.23 6.81
C PHE A 273 -4.28 -5.74 6.19
N THR A 274 -3.92 -5.22 5.01
CA THR A 274 -2.68 -5.58 4.32
C THR A 274 -1.49 -4.74 4.79
N GLN A 275 -1.62 -3.40 4.81
CA GLN A 275 -0.47 -2.50 4.94
C GLN A 275 0.18 -2.44 6.32
N ARG A 276 -0.57 -2.74 7.40
CA ARG A 276 -0.04 -2.75 8.78
C ARG A 276 1.00 -3.84 9.04
N ASN A 277 1.07 -4.83 8.17
CA ASN A 277 1.99 -5.95 8.32
C ASN A 277 3.41 -5.49 7.95
N THR A 278 4.37 -5.88 8.79
CA THR A 278 5.75 -5.38 8.71
C THR A 278 6.62 -6.18 7.75
N ARG A 279 6.15 -7.33 7.26
CA ARG A 279 6.91 -8.11 6.28
C ARG A 279 7.12 -7.27 5.02
N CYS A 280 8.39 -7.10 4.70
CA CYS A 280 8.86 -6.42 3.51
C CYS A 280 9.68 -7.41 2.67
N ILE A 281 10.12 -6.97 1.50
CA ILE A 281 11.03 -7.75 0.66
C ILE A 281 12.34 -7.92 1.41
N SER A 282 12.68 -9.16 1.77
CA SER A 282 13.96 -9.52 2.36
C SER A 282 14.62 -10.64 1.56
N LEU A 283 15.86 -11.02 1.92
CA LEU A 283 16.55 -12.13 1.26
C LEU A 283 15.80 -13.47 1.41
N ASP A 284 14.87 -13.58 2.36
CA ASP A 284 14.03 -14.77 2.54
C ASP A 284 13.14 -15.06 1.33
N VAL A 285 12.69 -14.05 0.58
CA VAL A 285 11.84 -14.24 -0.60
C VAL A 285 12.64 -14.70 -1.83
N ILE A 286 13.96 -14.55 -1.83
CA ILE A 286 14.80 -14.94 -2.96
C ILE A 286 15.05 -16.45 -2.91
N LYS A 287 14.94 -17.14 -4.05
CA LYS A 287 15.27 -18.57 -4.13
C LYS A 287 16.77 -18.82 -3.95
N PRO A 288 17.18 -19.95 -3.34
CA PRO A 288 18.58 -20.20 -3.00
C PRO A 288 19.57 -20.13 -4.17
N ALA A 289 19.16 -20.56 -5.38
CA ALA A 289 20.01 -20.51 -6.56
C ALA A 289 20.42 -19.06 -6.89
N LEU A 290 19.44 -18.18 -7.14
CA LEU A 290 19.69 -16.76 -7.40
C LEU A 290 20.45 -16.08 -6.25
N LEU A 291 20.11 -16.40 -5.00
CA LEU A 291 20.82 -15.84 -3.84
C LEU A 291 22.30 -16.23 -3.81
N ASN A 292 22.64 -17.46 -4.19
CA ASN A 292 24.02 -17.92 -4.25
C ASN A 292 24.77 -17.23 -5.40
N ASP A 293 24.15 -17.11 -6.57
CA ASP A 293 24.76 -16.43 -7.72
C ASP A 293 25.03 -14.95 -7.40
N MET A 294 24.08 -14.26 -6.74
CA MET A 294 24.28 -12.88 -6.28
C MET A 294 25.40 -12.75 -5.25
N LYS A 295 25.55 -13.73 -4.34
CA LYS A 295 26.67 -13.75 -3.37
C LYS A 295 28.01 -13.86 -4.08
N GLU A 296 28.15 -14.85 -4.97
CA GLU A 296 29.39 -15.04 -5.74
C GLU A 296 29.74 -13.79 -6.57
N TYR A 297 28.74 -13.20 -7.22
CA TYR A 297 28.91 -11.97 -8.00
C TYR A 297 29.36 -10.78 -7.13
N ALA A 298 28.75 -10.60 -5.95
CA ALA A 298 29.14 -9.54 -5.02
C ALA A 298 30.54 -9.75 -4.46
N ASP A 299 30.90 -10.97 -4.09
CA ASP A 299 32.24 -11.30 -3.58
C ASP A 299 33.32 -11.06 -4.65
N LEU A 300 33.01 -11.33 -5.93
CA LEU A 300 33.91 -11.08 -7.05
C LEU A 300 34.13 -9.58 -7.31
N LEU A 301 33.07 -8.77 -7.32
CA LEU A 301 33.13 -7.36 -7.71
C LEU A 301 33.51 -6.41 -6.57
N LEU A 302 32.95 -6.64 -5.38
CA LEU A 302 33.21 -5.82 -4.20
C LEU A 302 34.47 -6.30 -3.48
N GLY A 303 34.62 -7.62 -3.32
CA GLY A 303 35.72 -8.22 -2.58
C GLY A 303 35.92 -7.57 -1.21
N ASN A 304 37.19 -7.29 -0.86
CA ASN A 304 37.55 -6.59 0.37
C ASN A 304 37.66 -5.07 0.20
N LYS A 305 37.05 -4.49 -0.84
CA LYS A 305 37.14 -3.04 -1.11
C LYS A 305 36.05 -2.28 -0.36
N LYS A 306 36.47 -1.19 0.29
CA LYS A 306 35.56 -0.28 0.96
C LYS A 306 34.74 0.47 -0.10
N THR A 307 33.49 0.07 -0.28
CA THR A 307 32.67 0.53 -1.41
C THR A 307 31.47 1.35 -0.93
N LEU A 308 31.28 2.52 -1.54
CA LEU A 308 30.06 3.32 -1.39
C LEU A 308 29.02 2.86 -2.41
N GLY A 309 27.84 2.44 -1.93
CA GLY A 309 26.69 2.14 -2.77
C GLY A 309 25.95 3.42 -3.11
N VAL A 310 25.63 3.62 -4.39
CA VAL A 310 24.94 4.80 -4.91
C VAL A 310 23.76 4.37 -5.77
N LEU A 311 22.55 4.76 -5.39
CA LEU A 311 21.33 4.56 -6.17
C LEU A 311 20.85 5.89 -6.75
N LEU A 312 20.78 5.99 -8.07
CA LEU A 312 20.29 7.17 -8.76
C LEU A 312 19.05 6.79 -9.56
N ARG A 313 17.91 7.42 -9.24
CA ARG A 313 16.70 7.38 -10.05
C ARG A 313 16.69 8.54 -11.04
N GLY A 314 16.57 8.25 -12.32
CA GLY A 314 16.53 9.20 -13.42
C GLY A 314 15.30 8.98 -14.32
N THR A 315 15.45 9.16 -15.63
CA THR A 315 14.44 8.81 -16.67
C THR A 315 12.96 9.00 -16.28
N ASP A 316 12.22 7.91 -16.04
CA ASP A 316 10.80 7.90 -15.73
C ASP A 316 10.46 8.60 -14.40
N PHE A 317 11.38 8.58 -13.43
CA PHE A 317 11.22 9.33 -12.17
C PHE A 317 11.32 10.85 -12.38
N ILE A 318 12.16 11.30 -13.32
CA ILE A 318 12.24 12.71 -13.69
C ILE A 318 10.97 13.13 -14.44
N ILE A 319 10.51 12.30 -15.38
CA ILE A 319 9.31 12.57 -16.19
C ILE A 319 8.04 12.56 -15.33
N ALA A 320 7.93 11.62 -14.39
CA ALA A 320 6.81 11.51 -13.47
C ALA A 320 6.68 12.72 -12.54
N ASN A 321 7.76 13.49 -12.35
CA ASN A 321 7.81 14.71 -11.57
C ASN A 321 7.19 14.54 -10.17
N PHE A 322 7.63 13.50 -9.46
CA PHE A 322 7.23 13.26 -8.08
C PHE A 322 7.56 14.47 -7.19
N GLU A 323 6.79 14.64 -6.12
CA GLU A 323 6.98 15.72 -5.14
C GLU A 323 7.83 15.26 -3.94
N ASP A 324 8.31 16.21 -3.15
CA ASP A 324 9.02 16.03 -1.88
C ASP A 324 10.21 15.05 -1.95
N SER A 325 10.32 14.13 -0.97
CA SER A 325 11.42 13.19 -0.84
C SER A 325 11.54 12.21 -2.00
N PHE A 326 10.50 12.06 -2.82
CA PHE A 326 10.50 11.19 -3.99
C PHE A 326 11.02 11.90 -5.25
N HIS A 327 11.10 13.25 -5.22
CA HIS A 327 11.71 14.03 -6.29
C HIS A 327 13.23 13.76 -6.36
N PRO A 328 13.76 13.27 -7.48
CA PRO A 328 15.20 13.07 -7.66
C PRO A 328 15.98 14.36 -7.44
N SER A 329 16.98 14.33 -6.55
CA SER A 329 17.92 15.46 -6.42
C SER A 329 18.77 15.60 -7.67
N ASP A 330 19.20 16.84 -7.96
CA ASP A 330 20.09 17.14 -9.07
C ASP A 330 21.39 16.30 -9.02
N ILE A 331 21.81 15.82 -10.19
CA ILE A 331 22.94 14.90 -10.30
C ILE A 331 24.28 15.55 -9.94
N ASP A 332 24.46 16.84 -10.24
CA ASP A 332 25.71 17.54 -9.94
C ASP A 332 25.82 17.80 -8.42
N ARG A 333 24.70 18.04 -7.72
CA ARG A 333 24.62 18.02 -6.24
C ARG A 333 25.01 16.64 -5.70
N CYS A 334 24.44 15.57 -6.25
CA CYS A 334 24.76 14.20 -5.83
C CYS A 334 26.25 13.87 -6.01
N ILE A 335 26.84 14.23 -7.15
CA ILE A 335 28.27 14.01 -7.43
C ILE A 335 29.15 14.74 -6.42
N SER A 336 28.82 15.99 -6.08
CA SER A 336 29.57 16.78 -5.12
C SER A 336 29.56 16.13 -3.73
N LEU A 337 28.40 15.66 -3.29
CA LEU A 337 28.26 14.95 -2.02
C LEU A 337 28.99 13.61 -2.03
N ILE A 338 28.88 12.84 -3.11
CA ILE A 338 29.61 11.57 -3.28
C ILE A 338 31.12 11.83 -3.19
N ALA A 339 31.65 12.87 -3.82
CA ALA A 339 33.07 13.21 -3.74
C ALA A 339 33.50 13.51 -2.29
N GLU A 340 32.72 14.31 -1.57
CA GLU A 340 32.96 14.59 -0.14
C GLU A 340 32.97 13.29 0.68
N ARG A 341 32.00 12.39 0.47
CA ARG A 341 31.89 11.12 1.20
C ARG A 341 33.02 10.16 0.87
N MET A 342 33.43 10.09 -0.40
CA MET A 342 34.58 9.31 -0.87
C MET A 342 35.87 9.72 -0.15
N GLU A 343 36.11 11.02 -0.01
CA GLU A 343 37.29 11.55 0.70
C GLU A 343 37.17 11.36 2.21
N LYS A 344 36.07 11.85 2.81
CA LYS A 344 35.84 11.85 4.26
C LYS A 344 35.92 10.46 4.88
N TYR A 345 35.37 9.46 4.19
CA TYR A 345 35.32 8.09 4.69
C TYR A 345 36.32 7.15 4.01
N ASN A 346 37.14 7.65 3.09
CA ASN A 346 38.19 6.91 2.39
C ASN A 346 37.69 5.65 1.67
N TYR A 347 36.67 5.79 0.83
CA TYR A 347 36.16 4.70 0.00
C TYR A 347 37.08 4.40 -1.19
N ASP A 348 37.29 3.13 -1.48
CA ASP A 348 38.07 2.64 -2.62
C ASP A 348 37.33 2.82 -3.94
N ARG A 349 36.02 2.54 -3.94
CA ARG A 349 35.17 2.41 -5.13
C ARG A 349 33.74 2.87 -4.87
N ILE A 350 33.00 3.03 -5.96
CA ILE A 350 31.57 3.36 -5.96
C ILE A 350 30.85 2.26 -6.74
N PHE A 351 29.85 1.62 -6.13
CA PHE A 351 28.88 0.82 -6.87
C PHE A 351 27.69 1.70 -7.21
N VAL A 352 27.41 1.88 -8.51
CA VAL A 352 26.30 2.70 -8.99
C VAL A 352 25.19 1.82 -9.56
N ALA A 353 23.97 2.02 -9.08
CA ALA A 353 22.75 1.50 -9.67
C ALA A 353 21.93 2.67 -10.26
N THR A 354 21.70 2.64 -11.57
CA THR A 354 20.92 3.67 -12.28
C THR A 354 20.42 3.14 -13.61
N GLU A 355 19.11 3.21 -13.85
CA GLU A 355 18.51 2.96 -15.17
C GLU A 355 18.84 4.03 -16.21
N ASP A 356 19.36 5.18 -15.76
CA ASP A 356 19.62 6.35 -16.59
C ASP A 356 21.07 6.38 -17.12
N ASP A 357 21.21 6.39 -18.46
CA ASP A 357 22.50 6.41 -19.17
C ASP A 357 23.26 7.74 -18.99
N TYR A 358 22.53 8.87 -18.91
CA TYR A 358 23.14 10.18 -18.69
C TYR A 358 23.75 10.27 -17.29
N TYR A 359 23.05 9.78 -16.27
CA TYR A 359 23.58 9.72 -14.91
C TYR A 359 24.79 8.81 -14.79
N LEU A 360 24.78 7.62 -15.40
CA LEU A 360 25.97 6.76 -15.41
C LEU A 360 27.15 7.45 -16.09
N SER A 361 26.93 8.09 -17.24
CA SER A 361 27.96 8.81 -17.97
C SER A 361 28.60 9.93 -17.13
N LYS A 362 27.77 10.68 -16.39
CA LYS A 362 28.23 11.71 -15.43
C LYS A 362 29.06 11.12 -14.30
N MET A 363 28.62 10.01 -13.71
CA MET A 363 29.36 9.31 -12.65
C MET A 363 30.72 8.78 -13.13
N LEU A 364 30.78 8.16 -14.31
CA LEU A 364 32.02 7.64 -14.89
C LEU A 364 33.03 8.77 -15.16
N LYS A 365 32.55 9.94 -15.61
CA LYS A 365 33.39 11.12 -15.84
C LYS A 365 33.89 11.73 -14.53
N ALA A 366 33.04 11.80 -13.51
CA ALA A 366 33.40 12.38 -12.20
C ALA A 366 34.34 11.48 -11.40
N PHE A 367 34.22 10.17 -11.53
CA PHE A 367 35.00 9.18 -10.75
C PHE A 367 35.69 8.14 -11.65
N PRO A 368 36.68 8.54 -12.48
CA PRO A 368 37.37 7.63 -13.39
C PRO A 368 37.95 6.42 -12.66
N HIS A 369 37.71 5.22 -13.20
CA HIS A 369 38.20 3.93 -12.69
C HIS A 369 37.72 3.53 -11.28
N LYS A 370 36.79 4.27 -10.67
CA LYS A 370 36.22 3.96 -9.36
C LYS A 370 34.81 3.40 -9.41
N VAL A 371 34.08 3.63 -10.50
CA VAL A 371 32.69 3.21 -10.68
C VAL A 371 32.63 1.77 -11.16
N ILE A 372 31.82 0.97 -10.48
CA ILE A 372 31.35 -0.35 -10.92
C ILE A 372 29.81 -0.33 -10.96
N THR A 373 29.23 -1.11 -11.87
CA THR A 373 27.77 -1.22 -12.04
C THR A 373 27.45 -2.63 -12.55
N VAL A 374 26.22 -3.09 -12.32
CA VAL A 374 25.70 -4.25 -13.05
C VAL A 374 25.52 -3.92 -14.53
N SER A 375 25.62 -4.94 -15.38
CA SER A 375 25.16 -4.82 -16.77
C SER A 375 23.65 -4.70 -16.76
N GLN A 376 23.12 -3.72 -17.48
CA GLN A 376 21.69 -3.54 -17.69
C GLN A 376 21.47 -2.65 -18.91
N GLU A 377 20.32 -2.82 -19.54
CA GLU A 377 19.80 -1.84 -20.49
C GLU A 377 19.57 -0.50 -19.76
N ARG A 378 19.89 0.60 -20.44
CA ARG A 378 19.76 1.95 -19.88
C ARG A 378 19.08 2.86 -20.88
N HIS A 379 18.30 3.78 -20.36
CA HIS A 379 17.51 4.72 -21.14
C HIS A 379 17.92 6.16 -20.84
N LYS A 380 17.44 7.06 -21.69
CA LYS A 380 17.55 8.51 -21.50
C LYS A 380 16.17 9.11 -21.48
N VAL A 381 16.03 10.27 -20.84
CA VAL A 381 14.76 11.03 -20.82
C VAL A 381 14.25 11.29 -22.24
N GLU A 382 15.15 11.53 -23.19
CA GLU A 382 14.82 11.79 -24.59
C GLU A 382 14.17 10.59 -25.31
N ASP A 383 14.38 9.37 -24.82
CA ASP A 383 13.83 8.15 -25.44
C ASP A 383 12.31 8.05 -25.27
N PHE A 384 11.77 8.66 -24.22
CA PHE A 384 10.38 8.48 -23.81
C PHE A 384 9.39 9.21 -24.71
N LYS A 385 9.78 10.33 -25.35
CA LYS A 385 8.90 11.17 -26.18
C LYS A 385 7.59 11.56 -25.45
N ASN A 386 6.52 10.78 -25.62
CA ASN A 386 5.20 10.96 -25.01
C ASN A 386 4.85 9.88 -23.96
N LEU A 387 5.74 8.94 -23.71
CA LEU A 387 5.59 7.85 -22.75
C LEU A 387 5.95 8.31 -21.35
N LYS A 388 5.31 7.73 -20.34
CA LYS A 388 5.55 8.05 -18.93
C LYS A 388 6.44 7.02 -18.22
N TYR A 389 6.45 5.76 -18.67
CA TYR A 389 7.05 4.64 -17.96
C TYR A 389 8.01 3.84 -18.84
N ILE A 390 9.10 3.32 -18.24
CA ILE A 390 10.07 2.45 -18.94
C ILE A 390 9.37 1.23 -19.55
N SER A 391 8.42 0.64 -18.83
CA SER A 391 7.68 -0.52 -19.32
C SER A 391 6.86 -0.24 -20.59
N ASP A 392 6.49 1.01 -20.83
CA ASP A 392 5.79 1.37 -22.05
C ASP A 392 6.79 1.56 -23.19
N LEU A 393 7.95 2.14 -22.90
CA LEU A 393 9.05 2.25 -23.86
C LEU A 393 9.52 0.86 -24.33
N GLU A 394 9.77 -0.05 -23.39
CA GLU A 394 10.22 -1.42 -23.69
C GLU A 394 9.22 -2.20 -24.56
N LYS A 395 7.91 -1.98 -24.37
CA LYS A 395 6.86 -2.61 -25.20
C LYS A 395 6.82 -2.06 -26.62
N GLU A 396 7.11 -0.78 -26.80
CA GLU A 396 7.15 -0.18 -28.13
C GLU A 396 8.40 -0.59 -28.92
N THR A 397 9.50 -0.89 -28.23
CA THR A 397 10.80 -1.18 -28.87
C THR A 397 11.04 -2.66 -29.16
N HIS A 398 10.36 -3.58 -28.46
CA HIS A 398 10.59 -5.02 -28.58
C HIS A 398 9.40 -5.76 -29.20
N SER A 399 9.66 -6.89 -29.88
CA SER A 399 8.60 -7.86 -30.17
C SER A 399 8.11 -8.50 -28.86
N GLU A 400 6.93 -9.13 -28.84
CA GLU A 400 6.40 -9.73 -27.60
C GLU A 400 7.38 -10.74 -26.97
N GLU A 401 7.99 -11.63 -27.77
CA GLU A 401 8.96 -12.60 -27.23
C GLU A 401 10.24 -11.93 -26.71
N ALA A 402 10.72 -10.89 -27.41
CA ALA A 402 11.91 -10.14 -26.98
C ALA A 402 11.61 -9.29 -25.74
N TYR A 403 10.38 -8.79 -25.61
CA TYR A 403 9.93 -8.03 -24.45
C TYR A 403 9.91 -8.91 -23.20
N GLN A 404 9.37 -10.13 -23.26
CA GLN A 404 9.37 -11.03 -22.10
C GLN A 404 10.78 -11.41 -21.64
N ALA A 405 11.70 -11.66 -22.59
CA ALA A 405 13.10 -11.92 -22.27
C ALA A 405 13.79 -10.69 -21.65
N SER A 406 13.50 -9.49 -22.16
CA SER A 406 14.00 -8.22 -21.61
C SER A 406 13.45 -7.96 -20.20
N VAL A 407 12.16 -8.22 -19.95
CA VAL A 407 11.55 -8.11 -18.62
C VAL A 407 12.23 -9.04 -17.62
N GLU A 408 12.57 -10.27 -18.00
CA GLU A 408 13.31 -11.19 -17.13
C GLU A 408 14.71 -10.67 -16.83
N ASP A 409 15.49 -10.31 -17.85
CA ASP A 409 16.85 -9.81 -17.69
C ASP A 409 16.91 -8.53 -16.83
N THR A 410 16.08 -7.54 -17.15
CA THR A 410 16.00 -6.28 -16.38
C THR A 410 15.58 -6.50 -14.94
N THR A 411 14.66 -7.42 -14.68
CA THR A 411 14.23 -7.77 -13.31
C THR A 411 15.34 -8.42 -12.53
N VAL A 412 16.02 -9.40 -13.12
CA VAL A 412 17.15 -10.07 -12.46
C VAL A 412 18.26 -9.06 -12.19
N ASN A 413 18.65 -8.25 -13.18
CA ASN A 413 19.68 -7.22 -13.03
C ASN A 413 19.31 -6.17 -11.96
N TYR A 414 18.04 -5.78 -11.86
CA TYR A 414 17.55 -4.90 -10.79
C TYR A 414 17.75 -5.54 -9.40
N ILE A 415 17.39 -6.81 -9.23
CA ILE A 415 17.57 -7.52 -7.95
C ILE A 415 19.05 -7.68 -7.61
N TYR A 416 19.91 -7.98 -8.61
CA TYR A 416 21.37 -7.95 -8.44
C TYR A 416 21.86 -6.58 -7.98
N ALA A 417 21.38 -5.50 -8.61
CA ALA A 417 21.78 -4.14 -8.22
C ALA A 417 21.39 -3.83 -6.77
N MET A 418 20.18 -4.19 -6.34
CA MET A 418 19.73 -3.99 -4.96
C MET A 418 20.56 -4.82 -3.97
N TYR A 419 20.87 -6.07 -4.32
CA TYR A 419 21.76 -6.91 -3.52
C TYR A 419 23.16 -6.29 -3.42
N MET A 420 23.76 -5.87 -4.52
CA MET A 420 25.08 -5.22 -4.55
C MET A 420 25.12 -3.94 -3.69
N LEU A 421 24.09 -3.09 -3.78
CA LEU A 421 23.95 -1.92 -2.90
C LEU A 421 23.92 -2.34 -1.43
N SER A 422 23.13 -3.36 -1.09
CA SER A 422 23.01 -3.86 0.28
C SER A 422 24.31 -4.42 0.87
N ARG A 423 25.27 -4.79 0.02
CA ARG A 423 26.60 -5.31 0.41
C ARG A 423 27.66 -4.22 0.52
N CYS A 424 27.37 -2.99 0.10
CA CYS A 424 28.26 -1.86 0.27
C CYS A 424 28.35 -1.42 1.74
N GLU A 425 29.43 -0.74 2.11
CA GLU A 425 29.65 -0.31 3.51
C GLU A 425 28.76 0.87 3.90
N SER A 426 28.39 1.70 2.94
CA SER A 426 27.46 2.82 3.10
C SER A 426 26.65 3.01 1.84
N PHE A 427 25.55 3.77 1.98
CA PHE A 427 24.56 3.93 0.94
C PHE A 427 24.19 5.40 0.75
N LEU A 428 24.07 5.82 -0.50
CA LEU A 428 23.56 7.13 -0.89
C LEU A 428 22.51 6.95 -1.98
N ALA A 429 21.38 7.65 -1.87
CA ALA A 429 20.40 7.74 -2.93
C ALA A 429 20.01 9.18 -3.23
N ASN A 430 19.74 9.50 -4.50
CA ASN A 430 19.31 10.85 -4.89
C ASN A 430 17.86 11.17 -4.48
N CYS A 431 17.02 10.16 -4.27
CA CYS A 431 15.69 10.29 -3.66
C CYS A 431 15.18 9.00 -3.00
N MET A 432 14.04 9.09 -2.32
CA MET A 432 13.29 7.93 -1.85
C MET A 432 12.67 7.17 -3.02
N CYS A 433 12.81 5.86 -3.02
CA CYS A 433 12.15 4.97 -3.97
C CYS A 433 12.10 3.53 -3.41
N ASN A 434 11.37 2.63 -4.07
CA ASN A 434 11.33 1.21 -3.69
C ASN A 434 12.72 0.56 -3.62
N GLY A 435 13.66 1.00 -4.47
CA GLY A 435 15.04 0.49 -4.44
C GLY A 435 15.77 0.82 -3.13
N VAL A 436 15.51 1.99 -2.53
CA VAL A 436 16.04 2.34 -1.21
C VAL A 436 15.54 1.34 -0.17
N TRP A 437 14.23 1.09 -0.12
CA TRP A 437 13.63 0.17 0.85
C TRP A 437 14.15 -1.26 0.69
N ILE A 438 14.32 -1.76 -0.54
CA ILE A 438 14.84 -3.11 -0.78
C ILE A 438 16.31 -3.20 -0.38
N ALA A 439 17.15 -2.21 -0.75
CA ALA A 439 18.56 -2.21 -0.40
C ALA A 439 18.76 -2.17 1.14
N GLU A 440 17.95 -1.38 1.85
CA GLU A 440 17.93 -1.33 3.31
C GLU A 440 17.50 -2.66 3.93
N ALA A 441 16.42 -3.25 3.42
CA ALA A 441 15.90 -4.52 3.92
C ALA A 441 16.90 -5.66 3.73
N PHE A 442 17.57 -5.74 2.57
CA PHE A 442 18.64 -6.71 2.31
C PHE A 442 19.89 -6.48 3.17
N ASN A 443 20.18 -5.22 3.50
CA ASN A 443 21.34 -4.85 4.31
C ASN A 443 21.13 -5.13 5.81
N GLU A 444 19.87 -5.19 6.27
CA GLU A 444 19.50 -5.43 7.68
C GLU A 444 20.09 -4.38 8.64
N GLY A 445 20.13 -3.12 8.20
CA GLY A 445 20.60 -1.98 9.02
C GLY A 445 22.10 -1.95 9.31
N LYS A 446 22.91 -2.60 8.46
CA LYS A 446 24.37 -2.69 8.59
C LYS A 446 25.14 -1.55 7.89
N PHE A 447 24.47 -0.65 7.16
CA PHE A 447 25.10 0.52 6.57
C PHE A 447 25.70 1.42 7.66
N ILE A 448 26.97 1.79 7.50
CA ILE A 448 27.65 2.70 8.43
C ILE A 448 27.09 4.13 8.28
N HIS A 449 26.92 4.57 7.04
CA HIS A 449 26.32 5.85 6.68
C HIS A 449 25.22 5.64 5.64
N LYS A 450 24.15 6.42 5.78
CA LYS A 450 23.01 6.41 4.87
C LYS A 450 22.55 7.82 4.59
N ASP A 451 22.59 8.20 3.32
CA ASP A 451 22.28 9.53 2.84
C ASP A 451 21.18 9.48 1.78
N ILE A 452 20.05 10.17 2.00
CA ILE A 452 19.01 10.37 0.98
C ILE A 452 18.97 11.86 0.63
N VAL A 453 19.50 12.22 -0.54
CA VAL A 453 19.83 13.62 -0.86
C VAL A 453 18.59 14.51 -0.89
N SER A 454 17.45 14.01 -1.39
CA SER A 454 16.19 14.74 -1.43
C SER A 454 15.60 15.04 -0.05
N MET A 455 16.09 14.37 1.00
CA MET A 455 15.68 14.57 2.38
C MET A 455 16.68 15.42 3.18
N MET A 456 17.75 15.89 2.54
CA MET A 456 18.75 16.74 3.18
C MET A 456 18.39 18.21 3.02
N ASP A 457 18.33 18.93 4.14
CA ASP A 457 18.16 20.38 4.13
C ASP A 457 19.26 21.06 3.31
N ASP A 458 18.88 22.01 2.45
CA ASP A 458 19.81 22.78 1.60
C ASP A 458 20.76 23.69 2.39
N THR A 459 20.64 23.75 3.71
CA THR A 459 21.37 24.68 4.59
C THR A 459 22.71 24.15 5.13
N GLN A 460 23.22 23.02 4.65
CA GLN A 460 24.56 22.51 5.00
C GLN A 460 25.52 22.51 3.80
N SER A 461 25.69 23.68 3.16
CA SER A 461 26.80 23.93 2.22
C SER A 461 27.83 24.87 2.80
#